data_AF-A0A3D2MRC1-F1
#
_entry.id   AF-A0A3D2MRC1-F1
#
_cell.length_a   1.000
_cell.length_b   1.000
_cell.length_c   1.000
_cell.angle_alpha   90.00
_cell.angle_beta   90.00
_cell.angle_gamma   90.00
#
_symmetry.space_group_name_H-M   'P 1'
#
loop_
_entity.id
_entity.type
_entity.pdbx_description
1 polymer ?
#
loop_
_entity_poly.entity_id
_entity_poly.type
_entity_poly.pdbx_seq_one_letter_code
_entity_poly.pdbx_strand_id
1 'polypeptide(L)' 'NGKAEDPVEAIKKLGGADAVVCVAVGARVYEQAFNALRRGGTLVFVAMPADNYMQLPIFETVLNGIKIVGS' A
#
# COMPACT_ATOMS: atom_id res chain seq x y z
N ASN A 1 -9.00 16.58 1.25
CA ASN A 1 -8.42 15.26 0.96
C ASN A 1 -9.33 14.53 -0.01
N GLY A 2 -8.88 14.32 -1.26
CA GLY A 2 -9.50 13.53 -2.35
C GLY A 2 -11.03 13.36 -2.32
N LYS A 3 -11.82 14.43 -2.39
CA LYS A 3 -13.29 14.31 -2.33
C LYS A 3 -13.95 13.98 -3.68
N ALA A 4 -13.21 14.10 -4.79
CA ALA A 4 -13.77 13.92 -6.14
C ALA A 4 -13.61 12.49 -6.69
N GLU A 5 -12.53 11.79 -6.30
CA GLU A 5 -12.22 10.45 -6.78
C GLU A 5 -11.38 9.69 -5.74
N ASP A 6 -11.56 8.38 -5.66
CA ASP A 6 -10.72 7.53 -4.82
C ASP A 6 -9.28 7.49 -5.38
N PRO A 7 -8.26 7.85 -4.58
CA PRO A 7 -6.88 7.93 -5.07
C PRO A 7 -6.31 6.58 -5.49
N VAL A 8 -6.72 5.47 -4.86
CA VAL A 8 -6.28 4.12 -5.22
C VAL A 8 -6.79 3.76 -6.60
N GLU A 9 -8.06 4.03 -6.88
CA GLU A 9 -8.67 3.78 -8.18
C GLU A 9 -8.03 4.65 -9.27
N ALA A 10 -7.77 5.92 -8.99
CA ALA A 10 -7.07 6.81 -9.91
C ALA A 10 -5.66 6.28 -10.26
N ILE A 11 -4.90 5.79 -9.27
CA ILE A 11 -3.56 5.20 -9.48
C ILE A 11 -3.67 3.89 -10.26
N LYS A 12 -4.65 3.03 -9.96
CA LYS A 12 -4.86 1.77 -10.68
C LYS A 12 -5.21 1.97 -12.16
N LYS A 13 -5.98 3.02 -12.50
CA LYS A 13 -6.26 3.38 -13.90
C LYS A 13 -4.99 3.71 -14.69
N LEU A 14 -3.93 4.13 -14.01
CA LEU A 14 -2.61 4.39 -14.60
C LEU A 14 -1.70 3.14 -14.62
N GLY A 15 -2.20 1.98 -14.20
CA GLY A 15 -1.45 0.71 -14.14
C GLY A 15 -0.94 0.33 -12.76
N GLY A 16 -1.18 1.16 -11.74
CA GLY A 16 -0.70 0.93 -10.37
C GLY A 16 0.74 1.42 -10.14
N ALA A 17 1.09 1.66 -8.88
CA ALA A 17 2.39 2.19 -8.49
C ALA A 17 3.47 1.11 -8.41
N ASP A 18 4.67 1.39 -8.94
CA ASP A 18 5.86 0.54 -8.79
C ASP A 18 6.34 0.44 -7.33
N ALA A 19 6.23 1.56 -6.61
CA ALA A 19 6.58 1.66 -5.21
C ALA A 19 5.66 2.66 -4.50
N VAL A 20 5.36 2.37 -3.24
CA VAL A 20 4.63 3.27 -2.34
C VAL A 20 5.43 3.41 -1.05
N VAL A 21 5.66 4.66 -0.63
CA VAL A 21 6.36 4.98 0.62
C VAL A 21 5.32 5.39 1.67
N CYS A 22 5.14 4.55 2.69
CA CYS A 22 4.15 4.75 3.73
C CYS A 22 4.74 5.52 4.91
N VAL A 23 4.45 6.82 4.98
CA VAL A 23 4.93 7.74 6.04
C VAL A 23 3.91 8.02 7.13
N ALA A 24 2.64 7.64 6.92
CA ALA A 24 1.58 7.82 7.90
C ALA A 24 1.24 6.50 8.60
N VAL A 25 0.74 6.61 9.82
CA VAL A 25 0.32 5.48 10.65
C VAL A 25 -1.20 5.34 10.62
N GLY A 26 -1.69 4.13 10.36
CA GLY A 26 -3.12 3.79 10.42
C GLY A 26 -3.56 2.75 9.40
N ALA A 27 -4.49 1.88 9.81
CA ALA A 27 -4.99 0.75 9.00
C ALA A 27 -5.45 1.15 7.60
N ARG A 28 -6.27 2.20 7.49
CA ARG A 28 -6.75 2.71 6.20
C ARG A 28 -5.62 3.16 5.27
N VAL A 29 -4.56 3.76 5.82
CA VAL A 29 -3.42 4.21 5.02
C VAL A 29 -2.66 3.00 4.47
N TYR A 30 -2.47 1.97 5.30
CA TYR A 30 -1.80 0.73 4.90
C TYR A 30 -2.58 0.00 3.80
N GLU A 31 -3.91 -0.09 3.93
CA GLU A 31 -4.78 -0.65 2.90
C GLU A 31 -4.71 0.14 1.59
N GLN A 32 -4.79 1.47 1.66
CA GLN A 32 -4.69 2.31 0.46
C GLN A 32 -3.31 2.18 -0.21
N ALA A 33 -2.23 2.16 0.59
CA ALA A 33 -0.88 2.00 0.09
C ALA A 33 -0.68 0.64 -0.58
N PHE A 34 -1.17 -0.45 0.04
CA PHE A 34 -1.12 -1.79 -0.53
C PHE A 34 -1.92 -1.87 -1.83
N ASN A 35 -3.15 -1.36 -1.83
CA ASN A 35 -4.03 -1.44 -2.99
C ASN A 35 -3.59 -0.55 -4.16
N ALA A 36 -2.82 0.50 -3.91
CA ALA A 36 -2.28 1.37 -4.97
C ALA A 36 -1.16 0.71 -5.78
N LEU A 37 -0.56 -0.39 -5.28
CA LEU A 37 0.55 -1.05 -5.94
C LEU A 37 0.11 -1.86 -7.16
N ARG A 38 0.97 -1.86 -8.18
CA ARG A 38 0.89 -2.82 -9.29
C ARG A 38 1.47 -4.17 -8.89
N ARG A 39 1.23 -5.20 -9.71
CA ARG A 39 1.94 -6.49 -9.61
C ARG A 39 3.45 -6.29 -9.65
N GLY A 40 4.18 -6.91 -8.73
CA GLY A 40 5.63 -6.77 -8.53
C GLY A 40 6.05 -5.50 -7.78
N GLY A 41 5.10 -4.69 -7.31
CA GLY A 41 5.35 -3.42 -6.62
C GLY A 41 5.96 -3.59 -5.24
N THR A 42 6.48 -2.49 -4.67
CA THR A 42 7.12 -2.46 -3.35
C THR A 42 6.44 -1.49 -2.39
N LEU A 43 6.01 -1.99 -1.24
CA LEU A 43 5.57 -1.17 -0.10
C LEU A 43 6.76 -0.92 0.83
N VAL A 44 7.13 0.35 1.02
CA VAL A 44 8.19 0.78 1.93
C VAL A 44 7.56 1.35 3.20
N PHE A 45 7.84 0.73 4.35
CA PHE A 45 7.42 1.24 5.64
C PHE A 45 8.48 2.15 6.26
N VAL A 46 8.09 3.41 6.46
CA VAL A 46 8.89 4.41 7.18
C VAL A 46 8.36 4.62 8.59
N ALA A 47 7.04 4.49 8.77
CA ALA A 47 6.38 4.62 10.08
C ALA A 47 5.72 3.31 10.50
N MET A 48 5.85 2.97 11.80
CA MET A 48 5.34 1.72 12.37
C MET A 48 4.00 1.92 13.10
N PRO A 49 3.10 0.93 13.07
CA PRO A 49 1.87 0.93 13.87
C PRO A 49 2.20 1.05 15.37
N ALA A 50 1.43 1.84 16.11
CA ALA A 50 1.65 2.02 17.55
C ALA A 50 1.40 0.74 18.38
N ASP A 51 0.55 -0.15 17.87
CA ASP A 51 0.23 -1.46 18.43
C ASP A 51 1.17 -2.57 17.94
N ASN A 52 2.21 -2.23 17.17
CA ASN A 52 3.23 -3.16 16.65
C ASN A 52 2.69 -4.25 15.71
N TYR A 53 1.44 -4.17 15.28
CA TYR A 53 0.82 -5.16 14.39
C TYR A 53 0.24 -4.49 13.15
N MET A 54 0.25 -5.24 12.04
CA MET A 54 -0.38 -4.85 10.80
C MET A 54 -1.03 -6.06 10.15
N GLN A 55 -2.17 -5.85 9.50
CA GLN A 55 -2.84 -6.86 8.71
C GLN A 55 -2.71 -6.53 7.22
N LEU A 56 -2.19 -7.47 6.45
CA LEU A 56 -2.13 -7.40 4.99
C LEU A 56 -2.61 -8.73 4.41
N PRO A 57 -3.29 -8.70 3.25
CA PRO A 57 -3.86 -9.90 2.67
C PRO A 57 -2.75 -10.74 2.00
N ILE A 58 -2.43 -11.88 2.61
CA ILE A 58 -1.27 -12.69 2.23
C ILE A 58 -1.40 -13.31 0.82
N PHE A 59 -2.61 -13.71 0.43
CA PHE A 59 -2.85 -14.30 -0.90
C PHE A 59 -2.52 -13.30 -2.01
N GLU A 60 -3.03 -12.08 -1.91
CA GLU A 60 -2.82 -10.98 -2.83
C GLU A 60 -1.36 -10.55 -2.82
N THR A 61 -0.72 -10.54 -1.66
CA THR A 61 0.71 -10.23 -1.54
C THR A 61 1.54 -11.21 -2.36
N VAL A 62 1.25 -12.50 -2.24
CA VAL A 62 1.95 -13.58 -2.96
C VAL A 62 1.60 -13.58 -4.45
N LEU A 63 0.32 -13.59 -4.80
CA LEU A 63 -0.14 -13.67 -6.20
C LEU A 63 0.31 -12.47 -7.04
N ASN A 64 0.34 -11.29 -6.42
CA ASN A 64 0.82 -10.08 -7.08
C ASN A 64 2.33 -9.89 -6.94
N GLY A 65 3.05 -10.73 -6.18
CA GLY A 65 4.49 -10.61 -5.98
C GLY A 65 4.89 -9.27 -5.33
N ILE A 66 4.08 -8.78 -4.39
CA ILE A 66 4.32 -7.53 -3.67
C ILE A 66 5.46 -7.73 -2.67
N LYS A 67 6.39 -6.77 -2.64
CA LYS A 67 7.48 -6.71 -1.65
C LYS A 67 7.11 -5.74 -0.54
N ILE A 68 7.37 -6.12 0.70
CA ILE A 68 7.21 -5.26 1.87
C ILE A 68 8.58 -5.11 2.51
N VAL A 69 9.05 -3.87 2.66
CA VAL A 69 10.38 -3.57 3.18
C VAL A 69 10.31 -2.49 4.25
N GLY A 70 11.17 -2.59 5.27
CA GLY A 70 11.44 -1.50 6.20
C GLY A 70 12.60 -0.64 5.70
N SER A 71 12.60 0.64 6.07
CA SER A 71 13.74 1.54 5.91
C SER A 71 14.77 1.39 7.02
#